data_AF-A0A660ZFV1-F1
#
_entry.id   AF-A0A660ZFV1-F1
#
_cell.length_a   1.000
_cell.length_b   1.000
_cell.length_c   1.000
_cell.angle_alpha   90.00
_cell.angle_beta   90.00
_cell.angle_gamma   90.00
#
_symmetry.space_group_name_H-M   'P 1'
#
loop_
_entity.id
_entity.type
_entity.pdbx_description
1 polymer ?
#
loop_
_entity_poly.entity_id
_entity_poly.type
_entity_poly.pdbx_seq_one_letter_code
_entity_poly.pdbx_strand_id
1 'polypeptide(L)'
;MDILWGILLIVFGLIAWGGQVLSTLTPKFAEKLGLIEPEADIDPAFYADACGEAKWDSMTLWTLPLAGIFIILNSPLWIYFGMFGGSMYLYFAGRAIFTRLELRRHGVRIGKPELLKIYFIFVTLWGLIGLATIVKAVKTFM
;
A
#
# COMPACT_ATOMS: atom_id res chain seq x y z
N MET A 1 25.32 5.62 4.46
CA MET A 1 24.30 6.10 3.51
C MET A 1 23.67 4.88 2.85
N ASP A 2 22.40 4.61 3.11
CA ASP A 2 21.74 3.35 2.68
C ASP A 2 20.95 3.54 1.38
N ILE A 3 21.68 3.80 0.29
CA ILE A 3 21.09 4.13 -1.02
C ILE A 3 20.17 3.00 -1.50
N LEU A 4 20.57 1.74 -1.29
CA LEU A 4 19.78 0.59 -1.70
C LEU A 4 18.42 0.58 -0.99
N TRP A 5 18.38 0.81 0.32
CA TRP A 5 17.12 0.91 1.05
C TRP A 5 16.27 2.08 0.55
N GLY A 6 16.88 3.24 0.28
CA GLY A 6 16.18 4.39 -0.29
C GLY A 6 15.50 4.07 -1.64
N ILE A 7 16.21 3.37 -2.54
CA ILE A 7 15.67 2.93 -3.83
C ILE A 7 14.51 1.94 -3.63
N LEU A 8 14.66 0.98 -2.72
CA LEU A 8 13.60 0.01 -2.42
C LEU A 8 12.32 0.70 -1.94
N LEU A 9 12.42 1.67 -1.03
CA LEU A 9 11.27 2.43 -0.53
C LEU A 9 10.58 3.23 -1.65
N ILE A 10 11.35 3.85 -2.54
CA ILE A 10 10.82 4.58 -3.68
C ILE A 10 10.08 3.62 -4.61
N VAL A 11 10.73 2.54 -5.06
CA VAL A 11 10.14 1.63 -6.05
C VAL A 11 8.89 0.96 -5.49
N PHE A 12 8.98 0.29 -4.34
CA PHE A 12 7.83 -0.40 -3.75
C PHE A 12 6.72 0.56 -3.37
N GLY A 13 7.09 1.72 -2.82
CA GLY A 13 6.11 2.71 -2.40
C GLY A 13 5.40 3.37 -3.58
N LEU A 14 6.10 3.65 -4.68
CA LEU A 14 5.48 4.21 -5.90
C LEU A 14 4.55 3.21 -6.58
N ILE A 15 4.87 1.90 -6.55
CA ILE A 15 3.94 0.88 -7.07
C ILE A 15 2.66 0.88 -6.24
N ALA A 16 2.76 0.88 -4.91
CA ALA A 16 1.58 0.91 -4.03
C ALA A 16 0.78 2.20 -4.23
N TRP A 17 1.40 3.34 -3.95
CA TRP A 17 0.77 4.65 -3.97
C TRP A 17 0.27 5.02 -5.36
N GLY A 18 1.06 4.77 -6.41
CA GLY A 18 0.65 5.01 -7.80
C GLY A 18 -0.57 4.17 -8.19
N GLY A 19 -0.63 2.91 -7.73
CA GLY A 19 -1.82 2.07 -7.90
C GLY A 19 -3.08 2.67 -7.27
N GLN A 20 -2.95 3.23 -6.06
CA GLN A 20 -4.07 3.87 -5.36
C GLN A 20 -4.50 5.19 -6.01
N VAL A 21 -3.53 5.99 -6.48
CA VAL A 21 -3.80 7.25 -7.20
C VAL A 21 -4.56 6.96 -8.50
N LEU A 22 -4.12 5.95 -9.27
CA LEU A 22 -4.83 5.54 -10.48
C LEU A 22 -6.23 5.00 -10.17
N SER A 23 -6.37 4.18 -9.13
CA SER A 23 -7.67 3.65 -8.69
C SER A 23 -8.63 4.76 -8.27
N THR A 24 -8.10 5.86 -7.73
CA THR A 24 -8.89 7.02 -7.31
C THR A 24 -9.29 7.94 -8.48
N LEU A 25 -8.33 8.30 -9.33
CA LEU A 25 -8.53 9.31 -10.37
C LEU A 25 -9.10 8.72 -11.66
N THR A 26 -8.72 7.48 -11.99
CA THR A 26 -9.06 6.82 -13.25
C THR A 26 -9.45 5.34 -13.01
N PRO A 27 -10.50 5.05 -12.23
CA PRO A 27 -10.86 3.68 -11.82
C PRO A 27 -11.02 2.71 -12.99
N LYS A 28 -11.67 3.12 -14.08
CA LYS A 28 -11.79 2.27 -15.30
C LYS A 28 -10.46 1.92 -15.95
N PHE A 29 -9.44 2.76 -15.81
CA PHE A 29 -8.10 2.48 -16.28
C PHE A 29 -7.36 1.57 -15.29
N ALA A 30 -7.52 1.81 -13.99
CA ALA A 30 -6.99 0.95 -12.94
C ALA A 30 -7.54 -0.49 -13.03
N GLU A 31 -8.82 -0.67 -13.36
CA GLU A 31 -9.43 -1.98 -13.63
C GLU A 31 -8.72 -2.71 -14.78
N LYS A 32 -8.43 -2.01 -15.88
CA LYS A 32 -7.70 -2.60 -17.02
C LYS A 32 -6.28 -3.02 -16.68
N LEU A 33 -5.66 -2.33 -15.72
CA LEU A 33 -4.33 -2.65 -15.20
C LEU A 33 -4.36 -3.71 -14.09
N GLY A 34 -5.54 -4.17 -13.68
CA GLY A 34 -5.70 -5.13 -12.57
C GLY A 34 -5.35 -4.54 -11.19
N LEU A 35 -5.40 -3.21 -11.05
CA LEU A 35 -5.11 -2.51 -9.79
C LEU A 35 -6.33 -2.46 -8.85
N ILE A 36 -7.52 -2.57 -9.42
CA ILE A 36 -8.79 -2.69 -8.71
C ILE A 36 -9.65 -3.74 -9.44
N GLU A 37 -10.46 -4.48 -8.69
CA GLU A 37 -11.38 -5.44 -9.27
C GLU A 37 -12.50 -4.73 -10.05
N PRO A 38 -12.94 -5.26 -11.21
CA PRO A 38 -14.06 -4.68 -11.95
C PRO A 38 -15.34 -4.64 -11.10
N GLU A 39 -16.04 -3.51 -11.11
CA GLU A 39 -17.29 -3.33 -10.33
C GLU A 39 -18.33 -4.44 -10.60
N ALA A 40 -18.45 -4.87 -11.86
CA ALA A 40 -19.37 -5.93 -12.26
C ALA A 40 -19.04 -7.31 -11.66
N ASP A 41 -17.78 -7.52 -11.26
CA ASP A 41 -17.26 -8.80 -10.77
C ASP A 41 -17.29 -8.91 -9.24
N ILE A 42 -17.65 -7.84 -8.51
CA ILE A 42 -17.60 -7.79 -7.04
C ILE A 42 -18.88 -7.26 -6.39
N ASP A 43 -19.01 -7.39 -5.08
CA ASP A 43 -20.13 -6.86 -4.31
C ASP A 43 -20.12 -5.32 -4.32
N PRO A 44 -21.27 -4.63 -4.53
CA PRO A 44 -21.31 -3.17 -4.60
C PRO A 44 -20.81 -2.46 -3.34
N ALA A 45 -21.06 -3.02 -2.15
CA ALA A 45 -20.58 -2.46 -0.90
C ALA A 45 -19.05 -2.62 -0.79
N PHE A 46 -18.52 -3.76 -1.25
CA PHE A 46 -17.07 -3.95 -1.33
C PHE A 46 -16.41 -3.03 -2.36
N TYR A 47 -17.04 -2.77 -3.51
CA TYR A 47 -16.53 -1.80 -4.48
C TYR A 47 -16.48 -0.40 -3.90
N ALA A 48 -17.56 0.05 -3.23
CA ALA A 48 -17.61 1.35 -2.58
C ALA A 48 -16.54 1.49 -1.49
N ASP A 49 -16.33 0.44 -0.69
CA ASP A 49 -15.25 0.36 0.29
C ASP A 49 -13.89 0.48 -0.39
N ALA A 50 -13.60 -0.35 -1.40
CA ALA A 50 -12.35 -0.34 -2.17
C ALA A 50 -12.02 1.04 -2.79
N CYS A 51 -13.02 1.74 -3.33
CA CYS A 51 -12.84 3.11 -3.81
C CYS A 51 -12.55 4.11 -2.68
N GLY A 52 -13.17 3.92 -1.52
CA GLY A 52 -12.86 4.68 -0.30
C GLY A 52 -11.44 4.41 0.19
N GLU A 53 -11.02 3.14 0.22
CA GLU A 53 -9.66 2.71 0.53
C GLU A 53 -8.65 3.44 -0.36
N ALA A 54 -8.87 3.39 -1.68
CA ALA A 54 -7.95 4.00 -2.64
C ALA A 54 -7.79 5.52 -2.46
N LYS A 55 -8.87 6.23 -2.13
CA LYS A 55 -8.81 7.67 -1.84
C LYS A 55 -7.96 7.96 -0.62
N TRP A 56 -8.19 7.23 0.47
CA TRP A 56 -7.44 7.38 1.71
C TRP A 56 -5.95 7.06 1.50
N ASP A 57 -5.67 5.96 0.81
CA ASP A 57 -4.31 5.49 0.57
C ASP A 57 -3.55 6.43 -0.38
N SER A 58 -4.23 7.05 -1.34
CA SER A 58 -3.65 8.10 -2.21
C SER A 58 -3.18 9.32 -1.43
N MET A 59 -3.85 9.64 -0.32
CA MET A 59 -3.50 10.79 0.54
C MET A 59 -2.36 10.48 1.52
N THR A 60 -2.09 9.21 1.80
CA THR A 60 -1.21 8.81 2.92
C THR A 60 0.02 8.03 2.49
N LEU A 61 -0.06 7.17 1.46
CA LEU A 61 1.03 6.24 1.13
C LEU A 61 2.23 6.88 0.40
N TRP A 62 2.15 8.14 -0.01
CA TRP A 62 3.26 8.87 -0.63
C TRP A 62 4.44 9.13 0.33
N THR A 63 4.18 9.05 1.65
CA THR A 63 5.21 9.35 2.66
C THR A 63 6.33 8.33 2.69
N LEU A 64 6.09 7.07 2.29
CA LEU A 64 7.13 6.05 2.23
C LEU A 64 8.10 6.25 1.04
N PRO A 65 7.64 6.51 -0.20
CA PRO A 65 8.52 7.00 -1.26
C PRO A 65 9.34 8.22 -0.86
N LEU A 66 8.71 9.20 -0.19
CA LEU A 66 9.43 10.40 0.24
C LEU A 66 10.50 10.08 1.30
N ALA A 67 10.24 9.14 2.21
CA ALA A 67 11.27 8.64 3.12
C ALA A 67 12.47 8.09 2.35
N GLY A 68 12.24 7.31 1.29
CA GLY A 68 13.30 6.79 0.42
C GLY A 68 14.12 7.90 -0.26
N ILE A 69 13.47 8.95 -0.73
CA ILE A 69 14.14 10.14 -1.29
C ILE A 69 15.05 10.79 -0.24
N PHE A 70 14.55 10.99 0.99
CA PHE A 70 15.36 11.58 2.05
C PHE A 70 16.55 10.71 2.46
N ILE A 71 16.44 9.38 2.39
CA ILE A 71 17.58 8.48 2.61
C ILE A 71 18.67 8.70 1.55
N ILE A 72 18.29 8.79 0.27
CA ILE A 72 19.24 9.04 -0.83
C ILE A 72 19.92 10.40 -0.67
N LEU A 73 19.16 11.41 -0.25
CA LEU A 73 19.67 12.77 0.01
C LEU A 73 20.42 12.89 1.35
N ASN A 74 20.57 11.80 2.11
CA ASN A 74 21.19 11.79 3.43
C ASN A 74 20.58 12.82 4.42
N SER A 75 19.27 13.06 4.31
CA SER A 75 18.53 14.01 5.14
C SER A 75 17.90 13.30 6.35
N PRO A 76 18.08 13.78 7.60
CA PRO A 76 17.53 13.13 8.79
C PRO A 76 15.99 13.12 8.83
N LEU A 77 15.33 13.89 7.96
CA LEU A 77 13.88 13.87 7.79
C LEU A 77 13.33 12.49 7.44
N TRP A 78 14.16 11.61 6.86
CA TRP A 78 13.77 10.24 6.54
C TRP A 78 13.25 9.48 7.77
N ILE A 79 13.74 9.77 8.97
CA ILE A 79 13.34 9.07 10.20
C ILE A 79 11.84 9.30 10.46
N TYR A 80 11.39 10.56 10.38
CA TYR A 80 9.99 10.92 10.60
C TYR A 80 9.07 10.37 9.51
N PHE A 81 9.44 10.55 8.24
CA PHE A 81 8.68 10.03 7.11
C PHE A 81 8.70 8.50 7.06
N GLY A 82 9.79 7.88 7.47
CA GLY A 82 9.95 6.42 7.55
C GLY A 82 9.11 5.81 8.66
N MET A 83 9.04 6.43 9.84
CA MET A 83 8.13 5.99 10.91
C MET A 83 6.66 6.16 10.49
N PHE A 84 6.28 7.34 9.99
CA PHE A 84 4.90 7.61 9.59
C PHE A 84 4.49 6.74 8.40
N GLY A 85 5.28 6.77 7.31
CA GLY A 85 5.02 5.98 6.12
C GLY A 85 5.08 4.49 6.38
N GLY A 86 6.03 4.01 7.16
CA GLY A 86 6.09 2.60 7.54
C GLY A 86 4.85 2.16 8.32
N SER A 87 4.36 3.00 9.24
CA SER A 87 3.13 2.73 10.00
C SER A 87 1.90 2.71 9.11
N MET A 88 1.80 3.64 8.16
CA MET A 88 0.71 3.67 7.19
C MET A 88 0.70 2.41 6.31
N TYR A 89 1.86 1.95 5.84
CA TYR A 89 1.96 0.72 5.03
C TYR A 89 1.61 -0.53 5.84
N LEU A 90 2.01 -0.58 7.11
CA LEU A 90 1.65 -1.68 8.00
C LEU A 90 0.13 -1.73 8.26
N TYR A 91 -0.48 -0.58 8.55
CA TYR A 91 -1.93 -0.47 8.73
C TYR A 91 -2.69 -0.81 7.45
N PHE A 92 -2.30 -0.20 6.32
CA PHE A 92 -2.83 -0.48 5.00
C PHE A 92 -2.81 -1.98 4.71
N ALA A 93 -1.67 -2.63 4.95
CA ALA A 93 -1.52 -4.06 4.71
C ALA A 93 -2.39 -4.92 5.62
N GLY A 94 -2.36 -4.66 6.92
CA GLY A 94 -3.16 -5.40 7.89
C GLY A 94 -4.65 -5.30 7.58
N ARG A 95 -5.15 -4.07 7.44
CA ARG A 95 -6.56 -3.80 7.10
C ARG A 95 -6.95 -4.49 5.80
N ALA A 96 -6.18 -4.29 4.73
CA ALA A 96 -6.46 -4.88 3.42
C ALA A 96 -6.59 -6.40 3.47
N ILE A 97 -5.70 -7.07 4.22
CA ILE A 97 -5.70 -8.52 4.40
C ILE A 97 -6.91 -8.96 5.23
N PHE A 98 -7.07 -8.42 6.44
CA PHE A 98 -8.08 -8.89 7.38
C PHE A 98 -9.51 -8.57 6.91
N THR A 99 -9.77 -7.41 6.31
CA THR A 99 -11.08 -7.08 5.73
C THR A 99 -11.47 -8.10 4.67
N ARG A 100 -10.58 -8.43 3.73
CA ARG A 100 -10.87 -9.41 2.66
C ARG A 100 -11.04 -10.83 3.20
N LEU A 101 -10.30 -11.22 4.24
CA LEU A 101 -10.49 -12.51 4.90
C LEU A 101 -11.88 -12.60 5.55
N GLU A 102 -12.32 -11.57 6.26
CA GLU A 102 -13.65 -11.55 6.88
C GLU A 102 -14.77 -11.51 5.85
N LEU A 103 -14.66 -10.65 4.83
CA LEU A 103 -15.63 -10.59 3.74
C LEU A 103 -15.77 -11.95 3.03
N ARG A 104 -14.64 -12.64 2.79
CA ARG A 104 -14.65 -13.98 2.20
C ARG A 104 -15.32 -15.02 3.11
N ARG A 105 -15.08 -14.96 4.43
CA ARG A 105 -15.75 -15.84 5.42
C ARG A 105 -17.27 -15.66 5.39
N HIS A 106 -17.75 -14.46 5.09
CA HIS A 106 -19.16 -14.12 4.96
C HIS A 106 -19.72 -14.28 3.55
N GLY A 107 -18.96 -14.85 2.60
CA GLY A 107 -19.44 -15.11 1.24
C GLY A 107 -19.58 -13.88 0.36
N VAL A 108 -19.00 -12.73 0.75
CA VAL A 108 -19.00 -11.51 -0.06
C VAL A 108 -18.10 -11.71 -1.28
N ARG A 109 -18.60 -11.31 -2.45
CA ARG A 109 -17.87 -11.41 -3.72
C ARG A 109 -16.80 -10.32 -3.78
N ILE A 110 -15.55 -10.68 -3.58
CA ILE A 110 -14.41 -9.74 -3.48
C ILE A 110 -13.42 -9.82 -4.66
N GLY A 111 -13.82 -10.45 -5.77
CA GLY A 111 -13.00 -10.57 -6.99
C GLY A 111 -12.60 -12.01 -7.30
N LYS A 112 -11.74 -12.17 -8.31
CA LYS A 112 -11.33 -13.49 -8.80
C LYS A 112 -10.26 -14.11 -7.88
N PRO A 113 -10.32 -15.44 -7.62
CA PRO A 113 -9.36 -16.09 -6.72
C PRO A 113 -7.90 -15.92 -7.11
N GLU A 114 -7.60 -15.84 -8.41
CA GLU A 114 -6.24 -15.68 -8.93
C GLU A 114 -5.69 -14.28 -8.64
N LEU A 115 -6.50 -13.25 -8.83
CA LEU A 115 -6.14 -11.85 -8.57
C LEU A 115 -5.97 -11.60 -7.07
N LEU A 116 -6.85 -12.19 -6.25
CA LEU A 116 -6.74 -12.10 -4.79
C LEU A 116 -5.44 -12.69 -4.24
N LYS A 117 -4.92 -13.78 -4.82
CA LYS A 117 -3.62 -14.33 -4.40
C LYS A 117 -2.49 -13.35 -4.65
N ILE A 118 -2.46 -12.74 -5.83
CA ILE A 118 -1.45 -11.74 -6.21
C ILE A 118 -1.57 -10.52 -5.28
N TYR A 119 -2.80 -10.05 -5.04
CA TYR A 119 -3.09 -8.97 -4.12
C TYR A 119 -2.51 -9.24 -2.72
N PHE A 120 -2.80 -10.39 -2.12
CA PHE A 120 -2.29 -10.73 -0.79
C PHE A 120 -0.76 -10.76 -0.73
N ILE A 121 -0.09 -11.22 -1.78
CA ILE A 121 1.39 -11.22 -1.86
C ILE A 121 1.91 -9.78 -1.80
N PHE A 122 1.44 -8.90 -2.69
CA PHE A 122 1.92 -7.52 -2.74
C PHE A 122 1.64 -6.76 -1.45
N VAL A 123 0.43 -6.92 -0.91
CA VAL A 123 0.02 -6.28 0.34
C VAL A 123 0.85 -6.76 1.53
N THR A 124 1.18 -8.05 1.59
CA THR A 124 2.09 -8.57 2.62
C THR A 124 3.49 -7.96 2.49
N LEU A 125 4.03 -7.89 1.26
CA LEU A 125 5.34 -7.28 1.01
C LEU A 125 5.37 -5.81 1.41
N TRP A 126 4.30 -5.06 1.14
CA TRP A 126 4.14 -3.67 1.56
C TRP A 126 4.06 -3.52 3.08
N GLY A 127 3.36 -4.43 3.77
CA GLY A 127 3.37 -4.45 5.24
C GLY A 127 4.76 -4.71 5.82
N LEU A 128 5.49 -5.68 5.25
CA LEU A 128 6.83 -6.04 5.70
C LEU A 128 7.87 -4.92 5.46
N ILE A 129 7.82 -4.25 4.31
CA ILE A 129 8.73 -3.12 4.04
C ILE A 129 8.41 -1.94 4.98
N GLY A 130 7.13 -1.71 5.29
CA GLY A 130 6.71 -0.72 6.27
C GLY A 130 7.27 -1.03 7.66
N LEU A 131 7.10 -2.26 8.14
CA LEU A 131 7.63 -2.72 9.43
C LEU A 131 9.16 -2.61 9.50
N ALA A 132 9.87 -3.08 8.46
CA ALA A 132 11.32 -2.98 8.39
C ALA A 132 11.80 -1.52 8.44
N THR A 133 11.06 -0.60 7.80
CA THR A 133 11.36 0.83 7.83
C THR A 133 11.20 1.42 9.23
N ILE A 134 10.12 1.05 9.95
CA ILE A 134 9.92 1.48 11.34
C ILE A 134 11.08 1.01 12.21
N VAL A 135 11.44 -0.28 12.15
CA VAL A 135 12.55 -0.85 12.93
C VAL A 135 13.85 -0.12 12.64
N LYS A 136 14.12 0.19 11.36
CA LYS A 136 15.32 0.93 10.96
C LYS A 136 15.32 2.37 11.49
N ALA A 137 14.17 3.06 11.43
CA ALA A 137 14.03 4.42 11.91
C ALA A 137 14.24 4.50 13.43
N VAL A 138 13.61 3.59 14.20
CA VAL A 138 13.79 3.49 15.66
C VAL A 138 15.26 3.24 16.03
N LYS A 139 15.92 2.29 15.36
CA LYS A 139 17.36 2.01 15.58
C LYS A 139 18.28 3.18 15.24
N THR A 140 17.85 4.11 14.41
CA THR A 140 18.65 5.29 14.06
C THR A 140 18.37 6.46 15.00
N PHE A 141 17.19 6.49 15.61
CA PHE A 141 16.77 7.53 16.54
C PHE A 141 17.34 7.31 17.95
N MET A 142 17.47 6.04 18.37
CA MET A 142 18.11 5.63 19.64
C MET A 142 19.63 5.63 19.53
#